data_AF-A0A182PCD6-F1
#
_entry.id   AF-A0A182PCD6-F1
#
_cell.length_a   1.000
_cell.length_b   1.000
_cell.length_c   1.000
_cell.angle_alpha   90.00
_cell.angle_beta   90.00
_cell.angle_gamma   90.00
#
_symmetry.space_group_name_H-M   'P 1'
#
loop_
_entity.id
_entity.type
_entity.pdbx_description
1 polymer ?
#
loop_
_entity_poly.entity_id
_entity_poly.type
_entity_poly.pdbx_seq_one_letter_code
_entity_poly.pdbx_strand_id
1 'polypeptide(L)'
;MLRGKETLFALGALLLACSMLEWAEGRCATGPSLEVGRRLRAMRARKASAAGRVPKPWEMGFGEYKEGDIMERAPRQRNGVALSVFPSARWPNAIVPYVIRNTFTASQRSTILSGMAQIAAATCVRFVARTSESIFLTIGNGESGCWSYVGRSTRNSENQVNLQSPDCVDIGTVVHELMHAIGFYHEFTRPDRDEYVSIDRTALRSEYQTNSFFEDNYGKMAANEVVLYGRPYDYGSVMHYSKYAAAASRTRPVMNNLKPWTGDFGNDNGLSAADIIDINYMYCNSTTTTTARAATTTTTTTTARPATTTTTTTARPVTTTTTTTRAATTTTTRAPATTVGPGIFTRVIRVPITRFLEILRTLPLFNLFSLG
;
A
#
# COMPACT_ATOMS: atom_id res chain seq x y z
N MET A 1 13.18 -30.35 -37.97
CA MET A 1 12.04 -29.88 -37.14
C MET A 1 12.09 -30.32 -35.66
N LEU A 2 13.15 -30.99 -35.16
CA LEU A 2 13.20 -31.50 -33.78
C LEU A 2 13.87 -30.55 -32.75
N ARG A 3 14.64 -29.54 -33.16
CA ARG A 3 15.34 -28.61 -32.24
C ARG A 3 14.48 -27.54 -31.57
N GLY A 4 13.26 -27.29 -32.05
CA GLY A 4 12.36 -26.24 -31.51
C GLY A 4 11.49 -26.69 -30.34
N LYS A 5 11.26 -28.00 -30.18
CA LYS A 5 10.43 -28.54 -29.09
C LYS A 5 11.21 -28.71 -27.79
N GLU A 6 12.49 -29.11 -27.88
CA GLU A 6 13.36 -29.27 -26.71
C GLU A 6 13.73 -27.92 -26.06
N THR A 7 13.90 -26.87 -26.85
CA THR A 7 14.12 -25.50 -26.36
C THR A 7 12.88 -24.94 -25.64
N LEU A 8 11.66 -25.20 -26.14
CA LEU A 8 10.43 -24.81 -25.45
C LEU A 8 10.23 -25.54 -24.12
N PHE A 9 10.54 -26.84 -24.07
CA PHE A 9 10.45 -27.63 -22.83
C PHE A 9 11.50 -27.19 -21.80
N ALA A 10 12.73 -26.86 -22.23
CA ALA A 10 13.76 -26.35 -21.34
C ALA A 10 13.43 -24.95 -20.78
N LEU A 11 12.90 -24.04 -21.61
CA LEU A 11 12.40 -22.74 -21.16
C LEU A 11 11.20 -22.88 -20.21
N GLY A 12 10.27 -23.79 -20.50
CA GLY A 12 9.14 -24.08 -19.63
C GLY A 12 9.55 -24.66 -18.28
N ALA A 13 10.52 -25.58 -18.26
CA ALA A 13 11.06 -26.16 -17.03
C ALA A 13 11.89 -25.16 -16.21
N LEU A 14 12.63 -24.26 -16.86
CA LEU A 14 13.40 -23.19 -16.19
C LEU A 14 12.48 -22.13 -15.58
N LEU A 15 11.39 -21.76 -16.26
CA LEU A 15 10.35 -20.87 -15.71
C LEU A 15 9.58 -21.54 -14.55
N LEU A 16 9.32 -22.85 -14.65
CA LEU A 16 8.74 -23.62 -13.54
C LEU A 16 9.72 -23.72 -12.35
N ALA A 17 11.01 -23.86 -12.61
CA ALA A 17 12.04 -23.91 -11.56
C ALA A 17 12.29 -22.54 -10.92
N CYS A 18 12.28 -21.44 -11.68
CA CYS A 18 12.33 -20.09 -11.13
C CYS A 18 11.11 -19.79 -10.26
N SER A 19 9.91 -20.14 -10.74
CA SER A 19 8.70 -20.01 -9.92
C SER A 19 8.73 -20.94 -8.70
N MET A 20 9.26 -22.16 -8.79
CA MET A 20 9.42 -23.02 -7.60
C MET A 20 10.49 -22.53 -6.62
N LEU A 21 11.56 -21.87 -7.07
CA LEU A 21 12.54 -21.24 -6.19
C LEU A 21 11.95 -20.01 -5.48
N GLU A 22 11.18 -19.17 -6.19
CA GLU A 22 10.41 -18.06 -5.58
C GLU A 22 9.35 -18.56 -4.57
N TRP A 23 8.88 -19.81 -4.72
CA TRP A 23 8.00 -20.45 -3.74
C TRP A 23 8.77 -21.07 -2.55
N ALA A 24 10.02 -21.47 -2.74
CA ALA A 24 10.87 -22.04 -1.69
C ALA A 24 11.50 -20.94 -0.80
N GLU A 25 11.79 -19.77 -1.38
CA GLU A 25 12.15 -18.55 -0.66
C GLU A 25 10.87 -17.74 -0.39
N GLY A 26 10.11 -18.15 0.63
CA GLY A 26 8.76 -17.64 0.95
C GLY A 26 8.49 -16.22 0.44
N ARG A 27 7.51 -16.10 -0.47
CA ARG A 27 7.08 -14.89 -1.18
C ARG A 27 7.34 -13.62 -0.35
N CYS A 28 8.49 -13.00 -0.58
CA CYS A 28 8.79 -11.74 0.07
C CYS A 28 7.89 -10.67 -0.56
N ALA A 29 7.22 -9.87 0.25
CA ALA A 29 6.39 -8.77 -0.21
C ALA A 29 7.29 -7.61 -0.69
N THR A 30 8.08 -7.85 -1.75
CA THR A 30 9.12 -6.94 -2.22
C THR A 30 8.69 -6.14 -3.44
N GLY A 31 7.49 -6.41 -3.96
CA GLY A 31 6.98 -5.74 -5.15
C GLY A 31 5.45 -5.79 -5.27
N PRO A 32 4.89 -4.90 -6.09
CA PRO A 32 3.45 -4.80 -6.29
C PRO A 32 2.88 -5.99 -7.05
N SER A 33 1.63 -6.36 -6.73
CA SER A 33 0.93 -7.50 -7.32
C SER A 33 -0.34 -7.04 -8.05
N LEU A 34 -0.45 -7.42 -9.32
CA LEU A 34 -1.61 -7.10 -10.17
C LEU A 34 -2.92 -7.68 -9.61
N GLU A 35 -2.83 -8.78 -8.87
CA GLU A 35 -3.95 -9.42 -8.20
C GLU A 35 -4.56 -8.50 -7.14
N VAL A 36 -3.73 -7.76 -6.39
CA VAL A 36 -4.20 -6.76 -5.41
C VAL A 36 -4.99 -5.65 -6.10
N GLY A 37 -4.48 -5.15 -7.23
CA GLY A 37 -5.19 -4.15 -8.02
C GLY A 37 -6.52 -4.65 -8.56
N ARG A 38 -6.60 -5.93 -8.96
CA ARG A 38 -7.86 -6.57 -9.37
C ARG A 38 -8.86 -6.65 -8.20
N ARG A 39 -8.40 -7.02 -7.01
CA ARG A 39 -9.24 -7.09 -5.79
C ARG A 39 -9.79 -5.72 -5.39
N LEU A 40 -8.97 -4.66 -5.44
CA LEU A 40 -9.41 -3.28 -5.20
C LEU A 40 -10.55 -2.85 -6.15
N ARG A 41 -10.39 -3.10 -7.46
CA ARG A 41 -11.44 -2.79 -8.45
C ARG A 41 -12.73 -3.57 -8.21
N ALA A 42 -12.63 -4.85 -7.84
CA ALA A 42 -13.79 -5.68 -7.50
C ALA A 42 -14.48 -5.20 -6.22
N MET A 43 -13.71 -4.78 -5.21
CA MET A 43 -14.21 -4.21 -3.97
C MET A 43 -14.98 -2.91 -4.22
N ARG A 44 -14.48 -2.01 -5.08
CA ARG A 44 -15.23 -0.82 -5.52
C ARG A 44 -16.55 -1.18 -6.20
N ALA A 45 -16.56 -2.15 -7.10
CA ALA A 45 -17.79 -2.58 -7.79
C ALA A 45 -18.84 -3.10 -6.79
N ARG A 46 -18.41 -3.79 -5.72
CA ARG A 46 -19.28 -4.23 -4.63
C ARG A 46 -19.78 -3.08 -3.76
N LYS A 47 -18.91 -2.11 -3.44
CA LYS A 47 -19.28 -0.88 -2.71
C LYS A 47 -20.36 -0.09 -3.46
N ALA A 48 -20.27 -0.03 -4.78
CA ALA A 48 -21.29 0.61 -5.62
C ALA A 48 -22.65 -0.13 -5.64
N SER A 49 -22.70 -1.39 -5.21
CA SER A 49 -23.86 -2.26 -5.34
C SER A 49 -24.45 -2.78 -4.03
N ALA A 50 -23.86 -2.49 -2.86
CA ALA A 50 -24.36 -2.98 -1.57
C ALA A 50 -24.12 -2.03 -0.38
N ALA A 51 -25.13 -1.90 0.50
CA ALA A 51 -25.11 -1.14 1.77
C ALA A 51 -24.35 -1.86 2.92
N GLY A 52 -23.47 -2.81 2.60
CA GLY A 52 -22.72 -3.58 3.59
C GLY A 52 -21.41 -2.90 3.99
N ARG A 53 -20.86 -3.28 5.16
CA ARG A 53 -19.51 -2.84 5.58
C ARG A 53 -18.49 -3.30 4.53
N VAL A 54 -17.77 -2.37 3.92
CA VAL A 54 -16.79 -2.66 2.86
C VAL A 54 -15.46 -2.99 3.53
N PRO A 55 -14.69 -4.01 3.06
CA PRO A 55 -13.33 -4.23 3.53
C PRO A 55 -12.46 -2.98 3.38
N LYS A 56 -11.44 -2.83 4.22
CA LYS A 56 -10.50 -1.71 4.08
C LYS A 56 -9.70 -1.89 2.77
N PRO A 57 -9.33 -0.81 2.06
CA PRO A 57 -8.54 -0.93 0.83
C PRO A 57 -7.19 -1.65 1.01
N TRP A 58 -6.48 -1.34 2.10
CA TRP A 58 -5.18 -1.91 2.43
C TRP A 58 -5.25 -3.42 2.76
N GLU A 59 -6.39 -3.91 3.26
CA GLU A 59 -6.65 -5.35 3.44
C GLU A 59 -6.75 -6.14 2.11
N MET A 60 -6.73 -5.51 0.93
CA MET A 60 -6.83 -6.24 -0.34
C MET A 60 -5.53 -6.98 -0.73
N GLY A 61 -4.40 -6.69 -0.09
CA GLY A 61 -3.12 -7.32 -0.39
C GLY A 61 -2.85 -8.63 0.33
N PHE A 62 -3.80 -9.21 1.07
CA PHE A 62 -3.62 -10.49 1.76
C PHE A 62 -3.07 -11.61 0.87
N GLY A 63 -1.96 -12.21 1.29
CA GLY A 63 -1.26 -13.28 0.57
C GLY A 63 -0.32 -12.80 -0.53
N GLU A 64 -0.25 -11.50 -0.77
CA GLU A 64 0.66 -10.85 -1.72
C GLU A 64 1.62 -9.91 -0.99
N TYR A 65 1.13 -9.14 -0.02
CA TYR A 65 1.90 -8.21 0.80
C TYR A 65 1.98 -8.68 2.25
N LYS A 66 3.07 -8.33 2.94
CA LYS A 66 3.26 -8.64 4.37
C LYS A 66 2.18 -7.87 5.12
N GLU A 67 1.44 -8.54 5.99
CA GLU A 67 0.31 -7.90 6.67
C GLU A 67 -0.58 -7.11 5.69
N GLY A 68 -0.83 -7.64 4.50
CA GLY A 68 -1.79 -7.05 3.56
C GLY A 68 -1.35 -5.76 2.84
N ASP A 69 -0.44 -4.95 3.38
CA ASP A 69 -0.05 -3.63 2.84
C ASP A 69 1.40 -3.21 3.16
N ILE A 70 2.18 -4.05 3.83
CA ILE A 70 3.58 -3.75 4.12
C ILE A 70 4.47 -4.32 3.02
N MET A 71 5.29 -3.46 2.44
CA MET A 71 6.42 -3.88 1.60
C MET A 71 7.65 -4.15 2.47
N GLU A 72 8.24 -5.34 2.31
CA GLU A 72 9.43 -5.76 3.02
C GLU A 72 10.71 -5.30 2.30
N ARG A 73 11.71 -4.89 3.09
CA ARG A 73 13.05 -4.53 2.61
C ARG A 73 13.86 -5.79 2.30
N ALA A 74 14.69 -5.74 1.26
CA ALA A 74 15.57 -6.85 0.89
C ALA A 74 17.04 -6.60 1.32
N PRO A 75 17.71 -7.58 1.99
CA PRO A 75 17.17 -8.85 2.49
C PRO A 75 16.24 -8.62 3.68
N ARG A 76 15.32 -9.58 3.93
CA ARG A 76 14.27 -9.52 4.96
C ARG A 76 14.88 -9.13 6.31
N GLN A 77 14.76 -7.86 6.68
CA GLN A 77 15.07 -7.42 8.03
C GLN A 77 13.87 -7.83 8.88
N ARG A 78 14.05 -8.81 9.78
CA ARG A 78 13.04 -9.12 10.79
C ARG A 78 12.79 -7.83 11.60
N ASN A 79 11.50 -7.53 11.79
CA ASN A 79 10.89 -6.20 11.86
C ASN A 79 11.25 -5.34 13.10
N GLY A 80 10.77 -4.08 13.08
CA GLY A 80 10.47 -3.28 14.27
C GLY A 80 11.44 -2.14 14.59
N VAL A 81 10.95 -0.89 14.54
CA VAL A 81 11.75 0.32 14.80
C VAL A 81 11.93 0.56 16.31
N ALA A 82 12.53 -0.41 16.99
CA ALA A 82 13.29 -0.11 18.18
C ALA A 82 14.56 0.62 17.74
N LEU A 83 14.78 1.86 18.20
CA LEU A 83 16.00 2.62 17.88
C LEU A 83 17.28 1.91 18.30
N SER A 84 17.19 1.02 19.29
CA SER A 84 18.27 0.14 19.73
C SER A 84 18.70 -0.87 18.66
N VAL A 85 17.82 -1.21 17.71
CA VAL A 85 18.06 -2.19 16.65
C VAL A 85 18.22 -1.52 15.28
N PHE A 86 17.44 -0.47 14.99
CA PHE A 86 17.49 0.26 13.71
C PHE A 86 17.52 1.78 13.90
N PRO A 87 18.67 2.37 14.27
CA PRO A 87 18.77 3.79 14.62
C PRO A 87 18.45 4.74 13.45
N SER A 88 18.52 4.27 12.20
CA SER A 88 18.27 5.05 10.99
C SER A 88 16.84 4.94 10.44
N ALA A 89 15.98 4.13 11.09
CA ALA A 89 14.63 3.85 10.64
C ALA A 89 13.60 4.94 11.01
N ARG A 90 13.98 5.92 11.83
CA ARG A 90 13.18 7.13 12.07
C ARG A 90 13.62 8.26 11.15
N TRP A 91 12.68 9.11 10.78
CA TRP A 91 12.97 10.34 10.05
C TRP A 91 13.67 11.37 10.97
N PRO A 92 14.86 11.87 10.61
CA PRO A 92 15.58 12.83 11.43
C PRO A 92 14.75 14.09 11.72
N ASN A 93 14.79 14.55 12.97
CA ASN A 93 14.07 15.75 13.45
C ASN A 93 12.55 15.70 13.21
N ALA A 94 11.97 14.50 13.04
CA ALA A 94 10.58 14.32 12.65
C ALA A 94 10.21 14.99 11.31
N ILE A 95 11.21 15.28 10.45
CA ILE A 95 11.00 15.89 9.14
C ILE A 95 10.99 14.80 8.07
N VAL A 96 9.91 14.74 7.29
CA VAL A 96 9.72 13.82 6.16
C VAL A 96 9.70 14.63 4.87
N PRO A 97 10.84 14.79 4.17
CA PRO A 97 10.85 15.35 2.83
C PRO A 97 10.05 14.44 1.90
N TYR A 98 9.14 14.99 1.11
CA TYR A 98 8.29 14.19 0.22
C TYR A 98 8.21 14.73 -1.20
N VAL A 99 7.94 13.81 -2.12
CA VAL A 99 7.48 14.12 -3.48
C VAL A 99 6.17 13.38 -3.74
N ILE A 100 5.21 14.05 -4.36
CA ILE A 100 4.00 13.40 -4.90
C ILE A 100 4.23 13.23 -6.41
N ARG A 101 4.41 11.99 -6.85
CA ARG A 101 4.56 11.63 -8.27
C ARG A 101 3.20 11.23 -8.89
N ASN A 102 3.21 11.09 -10.22
CA ASN A 102 2.09 10.57 -11.02
C ASN A 102 0.84 11.47 -11.02
N THR A 103 -0.24 11.00 -11.64
CA THR A 103 -1.43 11.79 -12.01
C THR A 103 -2.56 11.65 -10.99
N PHE A 104 -2.32 12.05 -9.74
CA PHE A 104 -3.43 12.29 -8.81
C PHE A 104 -4.27 13.48 -9.28
N THR A 105 -5.60 13.37 -9.22
CA THR A 105 -6.49 14.51 -9.44
C THR A 105 -6.28 15.58 -8.36
N ALA A 106 -6.74 16.82 -8.60
CA ALA A 106 -6.64 17.90 -7.61
C ALA A 106 -7.31 17.53 -6.27
N SER A 107 -8.49 16.88 -6.33
CA SER A 107 -9.19 16.40 -5.14
C SER A 107 -8.39 15.33 -4.40
N GLN A 108 -7.81 14.37 -5.11
CA GLN A 108 -6.98 13.32 -4.51
C GLN A 108 -5.71 13.87 -3.87
N ARG A 109 -5.06 14.83 -4.54
CA ARG A 109 -3.92 15.54 -3.98
C ARG A 109 -4.31 16.30 -2.70
N SER A 110 -5.50 16.92 -2.68
CA SER A 110 -6.03 17.57 -1.47
C SER A 110 -6.26 16.58 -0.33
N THR A 111 -6.78 15.39 -0.58
CA THR A 111 -6.91 14.33 0.44
C THR A 111 -5.55 13.91 0.99
N ILE A 112 -4.55 13.70 0.14
CA ILE A 112 -3.18 13.32 0.55
C ILE A 112 -2.58 14.40 1.46
N LEU A 113 -2.67 15.67 1.05
CA LEU A 113 -2.18 16.80 1.84
C LEU A 113 -2.96 16.96 3.16
N SER A 114 -4.25 16.63 3.17
CA SER A 114 -5.07 16.64 4.40
C SER A 114 -4.63 15.57 5.39
N GLY A 115 -4.27 14.36 4.93
CA GLY A 115 -3.71 13.32 5.79
C GLY A 115 -2.38 13.75 6.42
N MET A 116 -1.48 14.35 5.63
CA MET A 116 -0.24 14.93 6.16
C MET A 116 -0.52 16.03 7.19
N ALA A 117 -1.48 16.91 6.91
CA ALA A 117 -1.86 17.99 7.81
C ALA A 117 -2.48 17.47 9.12
N GLN A 118 -3.28 16.40 9.07
CA GLN A 118 -3.86 15.78 10.27
C GLN A 118 -2.75 15.26 11.21
N ILE A 119 -1.74 14.57 10.69
CA ILE A 119 -0.59 14.11 11.48
C ILE A 119 0.18 15.32 12.05
N ALA A 120 0.45 16.32 11.22
CA ALA A 120 1.21 17.51 11.64
C ALA A 120 0.48 18.37 12.69
N ALA A 121 -0.85 18.37 12.71
CA ALA A 121 -1.65 19.14 13.64
C ALA A 121 -1.61 18.60 15.08
N ALA A 122 -1.45 17.28 15.25
CA ALA A 122 -1.46 16.62 16.55
C ALA A 122 -0.08 16.19 17.05
N THR A 123 0.96 16.33 16.22
CA THR A 123 2.31 15.82 16.51
C THR A 123 3.40 16.81 16.08
N CYS A 124 4.67 16.50 16.34
CA CYS A 124 5.81 17.25 15.82
C CYS A 124 6.27 16.80 14.42
N VAL A 125 5.70 15.74 13.85
CA VAL A 125 6.08 15.26 12.51
C VAL A 125 5.69 16.29 11.45
N ARG A 126 6.60 16.60 10.52
CA ARG A 126 6.37 17.55 9.43
C ARG A 126 6.70 16.92 8.08
N PHE A 127 5.70 16.85 7.22
CA PHE A 127 5.89 16.55 5.81
C PHE A 127 6.27 17.83 5.08
N VAL A 128 7.46 17.86 4.49
CA VAL A 128 7.97 19.04 3.76
C VAL A 128 8.17 18.71 2.30
N ALA A 129 7.73 19.60 1.40
CA ALA A 129 7.97 19.41 -0.01
C ALA A 129 9.48 19.39 -0.27
N ARG A 130 9.96 18.29 -0.84
CA ARG A 130 11.38 18.08 -1.08
C ARG A 130 11.96 19.18 -1.99
N THR A 131 13.16 19.64 -1.64
CA THR A 131 13.98 20.55 -2.46
C THR A 131 15.23 19.84 -2.95
N SER A 132 16.21 19.61 -2.07
CA SER A 132 17.51 19.01 -2.37
C SER A 132 17.85 17.78 -1.53
N GLU A 133 16.95 17.37 -0.62
CA GLU A 133 17.19 16.25 0.29
C GLU A 133 17.44 14.97 -0.50
N SER A 134 18.51 14.25 -0.15
CA SER A 134 18.89 13.01 -0.85
C SER A 134 17.98 11.85 -0.49
N ILE A 135 17.44 11.83 0.73
CA ILE A 135 16.51 10.81 1.24
C ILE A 135 15.14 11.45 1.44
N PHE A 136 14.11 10.87 0.82
CA PHE A 136 12.76 11.42 0.82
C PHE A 136 11.71 10.34 0.58
N LEU A 137 10.48 10.61 0.98
CA LEU A 137 9.32 9.78 0.75
C LEU A 137 8.74 10.05 -0.65
N THR A 138 8.55 9.00 -1.44
CA THR A 138 7.79 9.07 -2.69
C THR A 138 6.36 8.63 -2.45
N ILE A 139 5.40 9.49 -2.76
CA ILE A 139 3.97 9.15 -2.75
C ILE A 139 3.51 9.04 -4.20
N GLY A 140 3.00 7.87 -4.59
CA GLY A 140 2.59 7.60 -5.97
C GLY A 140 1.32 6.76 -6.03
N ASN A 141 0.78 6.61 -7.24
CA ASN A 141 -0.35 5.74 -7.55
C ASN A 141 -0.09 4.89 -8.81
N GLY A 142 1.18 4.68 -9.15
CA GLY A 142 1.58 3.99 -10.37
C GLY A 142 1.46 2.47 -10.26
N GLU A 143 1.47 1.95 -9.03
CA GLU A 143 1.47 0.53 -8.75
C GLU A 143 0.12 0.04 -8.20
N SER A 144 -0.04 -1.27 -8.15
CA SER A 144 -1.24 -1.89 -7.58
C SER A 144 -1.19 -1.92 -6.04
N GLY A 145 -2.34 -1.67 -5.41
CA GLY A 145 -2.50 -1.76 -3.95
C GLY A 145 -2.41 -0.44 -3.19
N CYS A 146 -2.75 -0.51 -1.91
CA CYS A 146 -2.43 0.51 -0.91
C CYS A 146 -1.32 -0.12 -0.07
N TRP A 147 -0.14 0.51 -0.03
CA TRP A 147 0.99 -0.05 0.71
C TRP A 147 2.08 0.98 0.99
N SER A 148 2.90 0.68 1.98
CA SER A 148 4.12 1.40 2.29
C SER A 148 5.23 0.48 2.84
N TYR A 149 6.45 1.00 2.84
CA TYR A 149 7.51 0.45 3.68
C TYR A 149 7.39 1.02 5.09
N VAL A 150 7.82 0.26 6.10
CA VAL A 150 7.79 0.78 7.48
C VAL A 150 9.04 1.60 7.79
N GLY A 151 8.84 2.87 8.12
CA GLY A 151 9.87 3.82 8.52
C GLY A 151 10.82 4.25 7.39
N ARG A 152 11.86 5.00 7.76
CA ARG A 152 12.87 5.53 6.84
C ARG A 152 13.89 4.48 6.43
N SER A 153 14.26 4.48 5.16
CA SER A 153 15.42 3.77 4.59
C SER A 153 16.43 4.76 4.02
N THR A 154 17.71 4.35 3.95
CA THR A 154 18.75 5.08 3.20
C THR A 154 18.64 4.84 1.69
N ARG A 155 17.73 3.97 1.23
CA ARG A 155 17.41 3.74 -0.19
C ARG A 155 16.03 4.29 -0.51
N ASN A 156 15.93 5.26 -1.42
CA ASN A 156 14.64 5.85 -1.78
C ASN A 156 13.66 4.87 -2.46
N SER A 157 14.16 3.78 -3.04
CA SER A 157 13.31 2.68 -3.54
C SER A 157 12.52 2.00 -2.42
N GLU A 158 12.93 2.18 -1.17
CA GLU A 158 12.28 1.65 0.04
C GLU A 158 11.62 2.76 0.88
N ASN A 159 11.50 3.97 0.34
CA ASN A 159 10.77 5.09 0.95
C ASN A 159 9.58 5.43 0.06
N GLN A 160 8.60 4.53 0.01
CA GLN A 160 7.46 4.65 -0.89
C GLN A 160 6.15 4.46 -0.14
N VAL A 161 5.15 5.23 -0.57
CA VAL A 161 3.73 5.05 -0.27
C VAL A 161 3.03 4.96 -1.63
N ASN A 162 2.36 3.84 -1.89
CA ASN A 162 1.52 3.68 -3.06
C ASN A 162 0.05 3.75 -2.67
N LEU A 163 -0.69 4.62 -3.36
CA LEU A 163 -2.11 4.84 -3.16
C LEU A 163 -2.82 4.63 -4.50
N GLN A 164 -3.07 3.36 -4.86
CA GLN A 164 -3.75 3.04 -6.12
C GLN A 164 -5.07 3.83 -6.25
N SER A 165 -5.12 4.69 -7.27
CA SER A 165 -6.26 5.57 -7.51
C SER A 165 -7.42 4.83 -8.19
N PRO A 166 -8.68 5.12 -7.84
CA PRO A 166 -9.14 5.99 -6.75
C PRO A 166 -9.28 5.27 -5.40
N ASP A 167 -9.08 3.95 -5.37
CA ASP A 167 -9.56 3.06 -4.30
C ASP A 167 -8.78 3.24 -2.97
N CYS A 168 -7.55 3.75 -3.01
CA CYS A 168 -6.70 4.01 -1.84
C CYS A 168 -6.63 5.50 -1.44
N VAL A 169 -7.42 6.39 -2.05
CA VAL A 169 -7.31 7.84 -1.81
C VAL A 169 -8.48 8.38 -1.01
N ASP A 170 -8.60 7.86 0.21
CA ASP A 170 -9.45 8.38 1.29
C ASP A 170 -8.58 8.73 2.51
N ILE A 171 -9.14 9.48 3.46
CA ILE A 171 -8.37 10.02 4.59
C ILE A 171 -7.79 8.91 5.49
N GLY A 172 -8.56 7.85 5.76
CA GLY A 172 -8.13 6.73 6.58
C GLY A 172 -6.97 5.98 5.94
N THR A 173 -7.11 5.60 4.66
CA THR A 173 -6.06 4.92 3.91
C THR A 173 -4.79 5.78 3.81
N VAL A 174 -4.93 7.06 3.47
CA VAL A 174 -3.77 7.96 3.37
C VAL A 174 -3.02 8.03 4.69
N VAL A 175 -3.73 8.23 5.81
CA VAL A 175 -3.09 8.36 7.13
C VAL A 175 -2.47 7.04 7.56
N HIS A 176 -3.11 5.91 7.28
CA HIS A 176 -2.58 4.57 7.53
C HIS A 176 -1.22 4.36 6.83
N GLU A 177 -1.15 4.59 5.52
CA GLU A 177 0.09 4.40 4.77
C GLU A 177 1.18 5.41 5.18
N LEU A 178 0.80 6.64 5.53
CA LEU A 178 1.74 7.61 6.08
C LEU A 178 2.26 7.21 7.47
N MET A 179 1.44 6.54 8.29
CA MET A 179 1.87 5.99 9.59
C MET A 179 2.88 4.86 9.41
N HIS A 180 2.69 3.96 8.44
CA HIS A 180 3.73 3.02 8.03
C HIS A 180 5.01 3.74 7.64
N ALA A 181 4.94 4.73 6.74
CA ALA A 181 6.12 5.48 6.28
C ALA A 181 6.90 6.19 7.39
N ILE A 182 6.26 6.54 8.52
CA ILE A 182 6.92 7.13 9.69
C ILE A 182 7.30 6.10 10.77
N GLY A 183 7.04 4.81 10.57
CA GLY A 183 7.66 3.73 11.35
C GLY A 183 6.70 2.89 12.20
N PHE A 184 5.39 2.97 11.97
CA PHE A 184 4.41 2.17 12.70
C PHE A 184 4.05 0.89 11.94
N TYR A 185 4.00 -0.21 12.68
CA TYR A 185 3.39 -1.46 12.22
C TYR A 185 1.93 -1.49 12.71
N HIS A 186 1.22 -2.56 12.37
CA HIS A 186 -0.15 -2.72 12.81
C HIS A 186 -0.30 -2.93 14.32
N GLU A 187 -1.36 -2.37 14.91
CA GLU A 187 -1.69 -2.52 16.33
C GLU A 187 -1.92 -4.00 16.71
N PHE A 188 -2.50 -4.80 15.79
CA PHE A 188 -2.76 -6.22 16.05
C PHE A 188 -1.50 -7.10 16.02
N THR A 189 -0.31 -6.58 15.70
CA THR A 189 0.93 -7.37 15.77
C THR A 189 1.70 -7.12 17.06
N ARG A 190 1.15 -6.32 17.99
CA ARG A 190 1.76 -6.10 19.31
C ARG A 190 2.04 -7.43 20.04
N PRO A 191 3.15 -7.50 20.82
CA PRO A 191 3.48 -8.68 21.61
C PRO A 191 2.40 -9.09 22.63
N ASP A 192 1.67 -8.11 23.19
CA ASP A 192 0.63 -8.25 24.22
C ASP A 192 -0.79 -8.42 23.64
N ARG A 193 -0.96 -8.47 22.30
CA ARG A 193 -2.29 -8.48 21.68
C ARG A 193 -3.20 -9.59 22.18
N ASP A 194 -2.65 -10.75 22.58
CA ASP A 194 -3.44 -11.95 22.88
C ASP A 194 -4.21 -11.80 24.20
N GLU A 195 -3.95 -10.72 24.96
CA GLU A 195 -4.77 -10.29 26.10
C GLU A 195 -6.05 -9.53 25.67
N TYR A 196 -6.08 -9.06 24.42
CA TYR A 196 -7.11 -8.18 23.86
C TYR A 196 -7.86 -8.85 22.71
N VAL A 197 -7.20 -9.65 21.88
CA VAL A 197 -7.81 -10.30 20.73
C VAL A 197 -7.46 -11.79 20.66
N SER A 198 -8.42 -12.59 20.18
CA SER A 198 -8.15 -13.95 19.71
C SER A 198 -8.32 -14.05 18.20
N ILE A 199 -7.52 -14.91 17.56
CA ILE A 199 -7.54 -15.12 16.11
C ILE A 199 -8.10 -16.51 15.79
N ASP A 200 -9.30 -16.56 15.22
CA ASP A 200 -9.92 -17.78 14.70
C ASP A 200 -9.40 -18.07 13.29
N ARG A 201 -8.36 -18.91 13.21
CA ARG A 201 -7.76 -19.34 11.94
C ARG A 201 -8.75 -20.09 11.05
N THR A 202 -9.79 -20.70 11.60
CA THR A 202 -10.80 -21.42 10.82
C THR A 202 -11.78 -20.48 10.12
N ALA A 203 -11.87 -19.22 10.56
CA ALA A 203 -12.66 -18.17 9.93
C ALA A 203 -12.02 -17.55 8.68
N LEU A 204 -10.71 -17.77 8.47
CA LEU A 204 -10.01 -17.35 7.26
C LEU A 204 -10.58 -18.04 6.02
N ARG A 205 -10.46 -17.38 4.86
CA ARG A 205 -10.68 -18.05 3.57
C ARG A 205 -9.83 -19.31 3.45
N SER A 206 -10.36 -20.33 2.78
CA SER A 206 -9.70 -21.64 2.66
C SER A 206 -8.25 -21.57 2.19
N GLU A 207 -7.97 -20.70 1.22
CA GLU A 207 -6.63 -20.48 0.65
C GLU A 207 -5.64 -19.82 1.63
N TYR A 208 -6.15 -19.22 2.71
CA TYR A 208 -5.37 -18.52 3.73
C TYR A 208 -5.17 -19.34 5.02
N GLN A 209 -5.77 -20.54 5.10
CA GLN A 209 -5.63 -21.44 6.25
C GLN A 209 -4.29 -22.21 6.23
N THR A 210 -3.18 -21.51 6.05
CA THR A 210 -1.82 -22.06 6.07
C THR A 210 -1.01 -21.44 7.19
N ASN A 211 0.08 -22.11 7.61
CA ASN A 211 1.00 -21.53 8.61
C ASN A 211 1.75 -20.32 8.03
N SER A 212 2.25 -20.40 6.80
CA SER A 212 2.96 -19.26 6.17
C SER A 212 2.07 -18.03 6.08
N PHE A 213 0.83 -18.15 5.60
CA PHE A 213 -0.09 -17.00 5.56
C PHE A 213 -0.29 -16.39 6.95
N PHE A 214 -0.48 -17.24 7.96
CA PHE A 214 -0.69 -16.79 9.33
C PHE A 214 0.52 -16.05 9.89
N GLU A 215 1.74 -16.58 9.74
CA GLU A 215 2.95 -15.89 10.19
C GLU A 215 3.16 -14.57 9.43
N ASP A 216 2.85 -14.54 8.14
CA ASP A 216 3.03 -13.34 7.33
C ASP A 216 1.98 -12.26 7.61
N ASN A 217 0.74 -12.59 7.97
CA ASN A 217 -0.34 -11.60 8.10
C ASN A 217 -0.90 -11.45 9.52
N TYR A 218 -0.56 -12.38 10.41
CA TYR A 218 -1.04 -12.47 11.79
C TYR A 218 0.08 -12.78 12.78
N GLY A 219 1.35 -12.83 12.39
CA GLY A 219 2.48 -12.99 13.31
C GLY A 219 2.57 -11.82 14.30
N LYS A 220 3.01 -12.08 15.53
CA LYS A 220 3.34 -11.01 16.49
C LYS A 220 4.76 -10.52 16.24
N MET A 221 4.98 -9.23 16.43
CA MET A 221 6.33 -8.69 16.58
C MET A 221 6.96 -9.16 17.89
N ALA A 222 8.28 -9.29 17.92
CA ALA A 222 8.98 -9.64 19.15
C ALA A 222 8.97 -8.46 20.14
N ALA A 223 9.04 -8.74 21.44
CA ALA A 223 8.96 -7.70 22.47
C ALA A 223 10.11 -6.67 22.42
N ASN A 224 11.25 -7.04 21.84
CA ASN A 224 12.40 -6.16 21.65
C ASN A 224 12.36 -5.34 20.35
N GLU A 225 11.37 -5.58 19.49
CA GLU A 225 11.19 -4.93 18.18
C GLU A 225 10.20 -3.75 18.27
N VAL A 226 9.41 -3.67 19.35
CA VAL A 226 8.32 -2.71 19.53
C VAL A 226 8.38 -2.08 20.90
N VAL A 227 8.03 -0.80 20.97
CA VAL A 227 7.82 -0.10 22.24
C VAL A 227 6.34 0.25 22.35
N LEU A 228 5.68 -0.21 23.41
CA LEU A 228 4.23 0.00 23.65
C LEU A 228 3.92 1.35 24.29
N TYR A 229 4.95 2.10 24.68
CA TYR A 229 4.86 3.43 25.28
C TYR A 229 3.91 3.54 26.50
N GLY A 230 3.64 2.42 27.17
CA GLY A 230 2.78 2.34 28.36
C GLY A 230 1.29 2.56 28.09
N ARG A 231 0.84 2.56 26.83
CA ARG A 231 -0.57 2.79 26.46
C ARG A 231 -1.36 1.47 26.35
N PRO A 232 -2.67 1.49 26.66
CA PRO A 232 -3.54 0.34 26.42
C PRO A 232 -3.66 0.03 24.93
N TYR A 233 -4.02 -1.21 24.61
CA TYR A 233 -4.30 -1.63 23.24
C TYR A 233 -5.47 -0.83 22.64
N ASP A 234 -5.32 -0.37 21.40
CA ASP A 234 -6.31 0.47 20.72
C ASP A 234 -7.03 -0.25 19.57
N TYR A 235 -8.20 -0.84 19.85
CA TYR A 235 -9.07 -1.43 18.82
C TYR A 235 -9.49 -0.42 17.72
N GLY A 236 -9.49 0.88 18.05
CA GLY A 236 -9.88 1.95 17.14
C GLY A 236 -8.72 2.57 16.37
N SER A 237 -7.47 2.12 16.56
CA SER A 237 -6.29 2.65 15.87
C SER A 237 -6.47 2.57 14.35
N VAL A 238 -5.99 3.56 13.60
CA VAL A 238 -5.98 3.47 12.13
C VAL A 238 -5.06 2.34 11.65
N MET A 239 -4.11 1.93 12.49
CA MET A 239 -3.19 0.81 12.25
C MET A 239 -3.77 -0.55 12.68
N HIS A 240 -5.06 -0.64 12.99
CA HIS A 240 -5.69 -1.91 13.33
C HIS A 240 -6.47 -2.46 12.12
N TYR A 241 -6.31 -3.75 11.83
CA TYR A 241 -7.19 -4.47 10.91
C TYR A 241 -8.65 -4.45 11.34
N SER A 242 -9.56 -4.69 10.42
CA SER A 242 -10.93 -5.05 10.78
C SER A 242 -11.00 -6.43 11.43
N LYS A 243 -12.11 -6.71 12.12
CA LYS A 243 -12.48 -8.04 12.64
C LYS A 243 -12.53 -9.11 11.55
N TYR A 244 -12.76 -8.69 10.29
CA TYR A 244 -13.05 -9.56 9.15
C TYR A 244 -11.91 -9.61 8.13
N ALA A 245 -10.74 -9.07 8.48
CA ALA A 245 -9.53 -9.18 7.69
C ALA A 245 -9.32 -10.63 7.23
N ALA A 246 -9.21 -10.85 5.92
CA ALA A 246 -9.05 -12.17 5.29
C ALA A 246 -10.17 -13.22 5.58
N ALA A 247 -11.33 -12.82 6.10
CA ALA A 247 -12.40 -13.75 6.45
C ALA A 247 -13.07 -14.40 5.22
N ALA A 248 -13.52 -15.65 5.38
CA ALA A 248 -14.34 -16.36 4.40
C ALA A 248 -15.76 -15.78 4.29
N SER A 249 -16.28 -15.25 5.40
CA SER A 249 -17.62 -14.67 5.49
C SER A 249 -17.62 -13.45 6.40
N ARG A 250 -18.49 -12.48 6.08
CA ARG A 250 -18.73 -11.30 6.93
C ARG A 250 -19.56 -11.60 8.19
N THR A 251 -20.05 -12.83 8.35
CA THR A 251 -20.81 -13.26 9.53
C THR A 251 -19.94 -13.91 10.60
N ARG A 252 -18.68 -14.26 10.27
CA ARG A 252 -17.74 -14.89 11.20
C ARG A 252 -16.42 -14.12 11.21
N PRO A 253 -16.15 -13.32 12.25
CA PRO A 253 -14.90 -12.57 12.35
C PRO A 253 -13.70 -13.52 12.52
N VAL A 254 -12.57 -13.12 11.95
CA VAL A 254 -11.26 -13.76 12.17
C VAL A 254 -10.67 -13.28 13.48
N MET A 255 -10.85 -12.01 13.83
CA MET A 255 -10.32 -11.42 15.06
C MET A 255 -11.47 -11.05 16.01
N ASN A 256 -11.42 -11.58 17.24
CA ASN A 256 -12.46 -11.40 18.25
C ASN A 256 -11.89 -10.64 19.45
N ASN A 257 -12.60 -9.62 19.94
CA ASN A 257 -12.18 -8.90 21.15
C ASN A 257 -12.46 -9.74 22.41
N LEU A 258 -11.47 -9.82 23.29
CA LEU A 258 -11.52 -10.44 24.61
C LEU A 258 -11.89 -9.44 25.71
N LYS A 259 -11.74 -8.14 25.44
CA LYS A 259 -12.21 -7.05 26.30
C LYS A 259 -13.43 -6.36 25.67
N PRO A 260 -14.25 -5.62 26.44
CA PRO A 260 -15.41 -4.93 25.88
C PRO A 260 -15.04 -3.97 24.75
N TRP A 261 -15.62 -4.22 23.56
CA TRP A 261 -15.53 -3.34 22.40
C TRP A 261 -16.76 -3.56 21.53
N THR A 262 -17.34 -2.46 21.03
CA THR A 262 -18.50 -2.48 20.15
C THR A 262 -18.12 -2.01 18.76
N GLY A 263 -18.62 -2.67 17.73
CA GLY A 263 -18.33 -2.32 16.33
C GLY A 263 -17.16 -3.10 15.73
N ASP A 264 -16.65 -2.59 14.61
CA ASP A 264 -15.42 -3.12 14.00
C ASP A 264 -14.19 -2.61 14.72
N PHE A 265 -13.07 -3.23 14.41
CA PHE A 265 -11.75 -2.68 14.68
C PHE A 265 -11.27 -1.82 13.50
N GLY A 266 -10.34 -0.92 13.77
CA GLY A 266 -9.79 0.00 12.79
C GLY A 266 -10.77 1.10 12.39
N ASN A 267 -10.37 2.36 12.53
CA ASN A 267 -11.20 3.49 12.12
C ASN A 267 -10.94 3.89 10.63
N ASP A 268 -11.79 4.75 10.06
CA ASP A 268 -11.67 5.26 8.67
C ASP A 268 -11.35 6.78 8.63
N ASN A 269 -11.15 7.39 9.79
CA ASN A 269 -11.07 8.85 9.98
C ASN A 269 -9.63 9.37 10.14
N GLY A 270 -8.64 8.47 10.24
CA GLY A 270 -7.24 8.79 10.48
C GLY A 270 -6.83 8.56 11.93
N LEU A 271 -5.95 9.39 12.48
CA LEU A 271 -5.32 9.12 13.79
C LEU A 271 -6.35 8.99 14.92
N SER A 272 -6.21 7.93 15.73
CA SER A 272 -6.83 7.86 17.05
C SER A 272 -6.05 8.69 18.08
N ALA A 273 -6.64 8.92 19.26
CA ALA A 273 -5.93 9.55 20.37
C ALA A 273 -4.67 8.78 20.78
N ALA A 274 -4.73 7.45 20.69
CA ALA A 274 -3.64 6.59 21.07
C ALA A 274 -2.55 6.58 19.97
N ASP A 275 -2.90 6.67 18.68
CA ASP A 275 -1.94 6.85 17.58
C ASP A 275 -1.12 8.15 17.74
N ILE A 276 -1.77 9.23 18.19
CA ILE A 276 -1.12 10.52 18.46
C ILE A 276 -0.09 10.39 19.59
N ILE A 277 -0.43 9.69 20.68
CA ILE A 277 0.49 9.44 21.80
C ILE A 277 1.74 8.72 21.31
N ASP A 278 1.55 7.70 20.48
CA ASP A 278 2.61 6.88 19.91
C ASP A 278 3.59 7.68 19.06
N ILE A 279 3.06 8.48 18.13
CA ILE A 279 3.90 9.35 17.29
C ILE A 279 4.66 10.35 18.17
N ASN A 280 4.00 10.95 19.15
CA ASN A 280 4.64 11.93 20.02
C ASN A 280 5.73 11.33 20.91
N TYR A 281 5.52 10.14 21.46
CA TYR A 281 6.58 9.45 22.18
C TYR A 281 7.74 9.10 21.25
N MET A 282 7.44 8.61 20.05
CA MET A 282 8.45 8.19 19.09
C MET A 282 9.30 9.38 18.57
N TYR A 283 8.69 10.53 18.30
CA TYR A 283 9.35 11.63 17.59
C TYR A 283 9.57 12.89 18.44
N CYS A 284 8.69 13.17 19.40
CA CYS A 284 8.53 14.51 19.96
C CYS A 284 9.02 14.65 21.39
N ASN A 285 9.16 13.54 22.13
CA ASN A 285 9.72 13.53 23.49
C ASN A 285 11.25 13.70 23.53
N SER A 286 11.89 14.00 22.41
CA SER A 286 13.30 14.39 22.36
C SER A 286 13.42 15.87 22.70
N THR A 287 14.09 16.19 23.81
CA THR A 287 14.54 17.52 24.23
C THR A 287 15.59 18.12 23.28
N THR A 288 15.32 18.13 21.98
CA THR A 288 16.17 18.80 20.98
C THR A 288 15.34 19.79 20.20
N THR A 289 15.10 20.93 20.85
CA THR A 289 14.87 22.21 20.18
C THR A 289 16.04 22.46 19.24
N THR A 290 15.91 22.05 17.97
CA THR A 290 16.69 22.67 16.90
C THR A 290 15.75 23.60 16.18
N THR A 291 15.96 24.88 16.43
CA THR A 291 15.27 26.01 15.82
C THR A 291 15.29 25.86 14.30
N ALA A 292 14.23 25.29 13.73
CA ALA A 292 13.93 25.49 12.32
C ALA A 292 13.59 26.96 12.17
N ARG A 293 14.58 27.76 11.77
CA ARG A 293 14.42 29.16 11.42
C ARG A 293 13.33 29.23 10.36
N ALA A 294 12.17 29.75 10.75
CA ALA A 294 11.10 30.08 9.84
C ALA A 294 11.68 30.92 8.70
N ALA A 295 11.52 30.46 7.47
CA ALA A 295 11.85 31.26 6.30
C ALA A 295 10.94 32.49 6.31
N THR A 296 11.54 33.66 6.57
CA THR A 296 10.89 34.95 6.46
C THR A 296 10.42 35.12 5.01
N THR A 297 9.11 35.05 4.80
CA THR A 297 8.50 35.44 3.53
C THR A 297 8.43 36.97 3.53
N THR A 298 9.38 37.61 2.84
CA THR A 298 9.32 39.05 2.60
C THR A 298 8.24 39.32 1.55
N THR A 299 7.06 39.74 1.99
CA THR A 299 6.02 40.27 1.11
C THR A 299 6.38 41.71 0.75
N THR A 300 6.98 41.91 -0.42
CA THR A 300 7.15 43.24 -1.01
C THR A 300 5.78 43.77 -1.40
N THR A 301 5.25 44.71 -0.61
CA THR A 301 4.02 45.43 -0.92
C THR A 301 4.38 46.60 -1.84
N THR A 302 4.08 46.48 -3.13
CA THR A 302 4.18 47.62 -4.05
C THR A 302 2.89 48.43 -3.97
N THR A 303 2.98 49.59 -3.33
CA THR A 303 1.89 50.56 -3.20
C THR A 303 1.58 51.19 -4.57
N ALA A 304 0.42 50.86 -5.16
CA ALA A 304 -0.08 51.54 -6.34
C ALA A 304 -0.87 52.79 -5.94
N ARG A 305 -0.45 53.95 -6.47
CA ARG A 305 -1.07 55.27 -6.32
C ARG A 305 -2.40 55.34 -7.09
N PRO A 306 -3.44 56.05 -6.60
CA PRO A 306 -4.74 56.10 -7.27
C PRO A 306 -4.68 57.02 -8.50
N ALA A 307 -5.21 56.55 -9.62
CA ALA A 307 -5.43 57.36 -10.82
C ALA A 307 -6.93 57.68 -10.96
N THR A 308 -7.19 58.98 -11.05
CA THR A 308 -8.47 59.67 -11.13
C THR A 308 -9.26 59.30 -12.39
N THR A 309 -10.57 59.17 -12.21
CA THR A 309 -11.58 58.98 -13.25
C THR A 309 -11.77 60.25 -14.09
N THR A 310 -11.71 60.13 -15.41
CA THR A 310 -12.28 61.13 -16.34
C THR A 310 -13.23 60.43 -17.30
N THR A 311 -14.49 60.85 -17.24
CA THR A 311 -15.60 60.39 -18.07
C THR A 311 -15.60 61.15 -19.40
N THR A 312 -15.59 60.45 -20.52
CA THR A 312 -15.99 61.02 -21.82
C THR A 312 -16.92 60.06 -22.53
N THR A 313 -18.13 60.55 -22.79
CA THR A 313 -19.24 59.89 -23.47
C THR A 313 -19.08 60.03 -24.98
N THR A 314 -19.14 58.92 -25.72
CA THR A 314 -19.54 58.95 -27.15
C THR A 314 -20.15 57.62 -27.57
N ALA A 315 -21.15 57.72 -28.46
CA ALA A 315 -22.22 56.78 -28.66
C ALA A 315 -21.92 55.56 -29.57
N ARG A 316 -22.81 54.56 -29.42
CA ARG A 316 -23.00 53.28 -30.16
C ARG A 316 -22.90 53.42 -31.69
N PRO A 317 -22.61 52.32 -32.42
CA PRO A 317 -23.70 51.43 -32.83
C PRO A 317 -23.44 49.92 -32.61
N VAL A 318 -24.55 49.19 -32.52
CA VAL A 318 -24.64 47.74 -32.34
C VAL A 318 -24.54 47.06 -33.70
N THR A 319 -23.72 46.02 -33.78
CA THR A 319 -23.74 45.04 -34.87
C THR A 319 -23.93 43.66 -34.28
N THR A 320 -25.06 43.06 -34.63
CA THR A 320 -25.42 41.67 -34.34
C THR A 320 -24.69 40.77 -35.32
N THR A 321 -23.87 39.83 -34.84
CA THR A 321 -23.33 38.76 -35.68
C THR A 321 -23.74 37.41 -35.11
N THR A 322 -24.66 36.77 -35.82
CA THR A 322 -25.05 35.36 -35.66
C THR A 322 -23.91 34.49 -36.19
N THR A 323 -23.43 33.52 -35.41
CA THR A 323 -22.55 32.46 -35.92
C THR A 323 -23.16 31.10 -35.63
N THR A 324 -23.56 30.45 -36.71
CA THR A 324 -24.07 29.08 -36.77
C THR A 324 -22.91 28.17 -37.16
N THR A 325 -22.58 27.15 -36.37
CA THR A 325 -21.80 25.99 -36.87
C THR A 325 -22.02 24.72 -36.03
N ARG A 326 -22.91 23.89 -36.55
CA ARG A 326 -22.83 22.44 -36.83
C ARG A 326 -22.05 21.54 -35.85
N ALA A 327 -22.82 20.72 -35.13
CA ALA A 327 -22.35 19.50 -34.47
C ALA A 327 -21.81 18.48 -35.47
N ALA A 328 -20.64 17.89 -35.17
CA ALA A 328 -20.10 16.75 -35.88
C ALA A 328 -20.47 15.46 -35.15
N THR A 329 -21.27 14.64 -35.82
CA THR A 329 -21.62 13.27 -35.40
C THR A 329 -20.51 12.33 -35.86
N THR A 330 -19.82 11.68 -34.92
CA THR A 330 -18.85 10.63 -35.24
C THR A 330 -19.56 9.28 -35.25
N THR A 331 -19.74 8.72 -36.43
CA THR A 331 -20.24 7.35 -36.66
C THR A 331 -19.08 6.38 -36.57
N THR A 332 -19.07 5.49 -35.57
CA THR A 332 -18.13 4.36 -35.51
C THR A 332 -18.82 3.09 -36.01
N THR A 333 -18.38 2.60 -37.16
CA THR A 333 -18.86 1.39 -37.82
C THR A 333 -18.35 0.15 -37.08
N ARG A 334 -19.29 -0.72 -36.67
CA ARG A 334 -19.05 -2.02 -36.05
C ARG A 334 -18.74 -3.07 -37.14
N ALA A 335 -17.57 -3.70 -37.06
CA ALA A 335 -17.24 -4.90 -37.85
C ALA A 335 -17.76 -6.18 -37.16
N PRO A 336 -18.10 -7.24 -37.92
CA PRO A 336 -18.91 -8.36 -37.44
C PRO A 336 -18.14 -9.37 -36.59
N ALA A 337 -18.87 -9.96 -35.65
CA ALA A 337 -18.43 -11.06 -34.79
C ALA A 337 -18.37 -12.38 -35.56
N THR A 338 -17.25 -13.10 -35.45
CA THR A 338 -17.13 -14.49 -35.86
C THR A 338 -17.32 -15.41 -34.67
N THR A 339 -18.41 -16.18 -34.73
CA THR A 339 -18.77 -17.26 -33.83
C THR A 339 -17.90 -18.48 -34.11
N VAL A 340 -17.24 -19.05 -33.09
CA VAL A 340 -16.64 -20.39 -33.18
C VAL A 340 -17.18 -21.22 -32.01
N GLY A 341 -17.88 -22.30 -32.37
CA GLY A 341 -18.45 -23.29 -31.45
C GLY A 341 -17.41 -24.29 -30.89
N PRO A 342 -17.85 -25.24 -30.05
CA PRO A 342 -17.00 -25.91 -29.05
C PRO A 342 -16.31 -27.18 -29.56
N GLY A 343 -15.07 -27.42 -29.11
CA GLY A 343 -14.27 -28.61 -29.45
C GLY A 343 -13.31 -29.05 -28.34
N ILE A 344 -13.80 -30.03 -27.57
CA ILE A 344 -13.22 -31.19 -26.84
C ILE A 344 -11.67 -31.42 -26.86
N PHE A 345 -11.18 -31.99 -25.73
CA PHE A 345 -9.90 -32.68 -25.41
C PHE A 345 -8.94 -31.89 -24.49
N THR A 346 -8.43 -32.35 -23.33
CA THR A 346 -8.39 -33.66 -22.68
C THR A 346 -8.08 -33.49 -21.17
N ARG A 347 -8.48 -34.49 -20.36
CA ARG A 347 -8.14 -34.70 -18.95
C ARG A 347 -6.66 -34.50 -18.62
N VAL A 348 -6.35 -33.72 -17.58
CA VAL A 348 -5.05 -33.77 -16.91
C VAL A 348 -5.07 -34.90 -15.88
N ILE A 349 -4.22 -35.90 -16.12
CA ILE A 349 -3.97 -37.03 -15.22
C ILE A 349 -3.17 -36.49 -14.02
N ARG A 350 -3.68 -36.70 -12.80
CA ARG A 350 -2.91 -36.60 -11.55
C ARG A 350 -1.86 -37.70 -11.55
N VAL A 351 -0.58 -37.34 -11.58
CA VAL A 351 0.50 -38.26 -11.17
C VAL A 351 0.99 -37.79 -9.79
N PRO A 352 1.03 -38.65 -8.76
CA PRO A 352 1.56 -38.28 -7.45
C PRO A 352 3.06 -37.97 -7.52
N ILE A 353 3.47 -36.97 -6.73
CA ILE A 353 4.79 -36.33 -6.66
C ILE A 353 5.97 -37.29 -6.43
N THR A 354 5.74 -38.54 -6.07
CA THR A 354 6.79 -39.51 -5.75
C THR A 354 7.53 -40.08 -6.95
N ARG A 355 7.01 -39.96 -8.19
CA ARG A 355 7.71 -40.48 -9.40
C ARG A 355 8.57 -39.46 -10.15
N PHE A 356 8.50 -38.18 -9.81
CA PHE A 356 9.27 -37.14 -10.53
C PHE A 356 10.76 -37.18 -10.16
N LEU A 357 11.09 -37.58 -8.93
CA LEU A 357 12.47 -37.69 -8.43
C LEU A 357 13.23 -38.90 -9.00
N GLU A 358 12.55 -39.96 -9.43
CA GLU A 358 13.19 -41.12 -10.08
C GLU A 358 13.63 -40.80 -11.52
N ILE A 359 12.87 -39.98 -12.25
CA ILE A 359 13.18 -39.58 -13.63
C ILE A 359 14.40 -38.65 -13.68
N LEU A 360 14.58 -37.80 -12.67
CA LEU A 360 15.75 -36.91 -12.58
C LEU A 360 17.06 -37.66 -12.29
N ARG A 361 17.00 -38.87 -11.70
CA ARG A 361 18.19 -39.72 -11.46
C ARG A 361 18.67 -40.47 -12.71
N THR A 362 17.87 -40.52 -13.78
CA THR A 362 18.22 -41.22 -15.03
C THR A 362 18.82 -40.32 -16.11
N LEU A 363 19.00 -39.02 -15.84
CA LEU A 363 19.62 -38.09 -16.78
C LEU A 363 21.14 -38.06 -16.57
N PRO A 364 21.97 -38.44 -17.56
CA PRO A 364 23.41 -38.35 -17.45
C PRO A 364 23.83 -36.88 -17.66
N LEU A 365 23.97 -36.14 -16.57
CA LEU A 365 24.55 -34.80 -16.60
C LEU A 365 26.08 -34.91 -16.50
N PHE A 366 26.71 -34.55 -17.62
CA PHE A 366 28.14 -34.40 -17.92
C PHE A 366 29.10 -34.33 -16.71
N ASN A 367 30.02 -35.30 -16.68
CA ASN A 367 31.25 -35.27 -15.89
C ASN A 367 32.10 -34.05 -16.26
N LEU A 368 32.45 -33.25 -15.24
CA LEU A 368 33.45 -32.21 -15.32
C LEU A 368 34.83 -32.80 -15.64
N PHE A 369 35.55 -32.08 -16.50
CA PHE A 369 36.99 -31.88 -16.55
C PHE A 369 37.82 -32.63 -15.48
N SER A 370 38.60 -33.61 -15.95
CA SER A 370 39.81 -34.09 -15.30
C SER A 370 40.94 -34.18 -16.34
N LEU A 371 41.90 -33.26 -16.20
CA LEU A 371 43.32 -33.31 -16.60
C LEU A 371 43.75 -33.95 -17.94
N GLY A 372 44.34 -33.10 -18.78
CA GLY A 372 45.20 -33.43 -19.92
C GLY A 372 45.86 -32.17 -20.45
#